data_AF-I3SXL5-F1
#
_entry.id   AF-I3SXL5-F1
#
_cell.length_a   1.000
_cell.length_b   1.000
_cell.length_c   1.000
_cell.angle_alpha   90.00
_cell.angle_beta   90.00
_cell.angle_gamma   90.00
#
_symmetry.space_group_name_H-M   'P 1'
#
loop_
_entity.id
_entity.type
_entity.pdbx_description
1 polymer ?
#
loop_
_entity_poly.entity_id
_entity_poly.type
_entity_poly.pdbx_seq_one_letter_code
_entity_poly.pdbx_strand_id
1 'polypeptide(L)'
;MGGKVKIWNPVEIAVQAKNDYASQIFPSLLSIDPSLSLPQMTPLVINLCKDMFKTWSSLGDSCFKVEKISGGITNLLLKVSVKQGDSIDDIITVRLYGPNTEHIIDRFRELQAIKYITAAGFGAEWLGIFGNGIVQSFINAHTLAPSDMREPKLVAKIAKQLQKFHGVEIPGSKEPQLWNDIWKFLRKHLF
;
A
#
# COMPACT_ATOMS: atom_id res chain seq x y z
N MET A 1 29.21 1.42 -10.51
CA MET A 1 29.09 0.02 -10.06
C MET A 1 27.63 -0.25 -9.76
N GLY A 2 26.98 -1.08 -10.58
CA GLY A 2 25.55 -1.39 -10.46
C GLY A 2 25.26 -2.10 -9.14
N GLY A 3 24.68 -1.38 -8.19
CA GLY A 3 24.16 -1.98 -6.97
C GLY A 3 23.05 -2.94 -7.37
N LYS A 4 23.25 -4.24 -7.11
CA LYS A 4 22.21 -5.26 -7.28
C LYS A 4 20.96 -4.77 -6.56
N VAL A 5 19.88 -4.60 -7.33
CA VAL A 5 18.53 -4.33 -6.81
C VAL A 5 18.22 -5.45 -5.81
N LYS A 6 18.06 -5.10 -4.53
CA LYS A 6 17.55 -6.05 -3.54
C LYS A 6 16.07 -6.25 -3.86
N ILE A 7 15.79 -7.22 -4.70
CA ILE A 7 14.44 -7.76 -4.86
C ILE A 7 14.07 -8.31 -3.49
N TRP A 8 13.15 -7.66 -2.79
CA TRP A 8 12.64 -8.18 -1.52
C TRP A 8 11.75 -9.41 -1.79
N ASN A 9 11.77 -10.37 -0.87
CA ASN A 9 10.95 -11.58 -0.96
C ASN A 9 9.60 -11.36 -0.24
N PRO A 10 8.47 -11.34 -0.95
CA PRO A 10 7.15 -11.14 -0.34
C PRO A 10 6.82 -12.18 0.74
N VAL A 11 7.33 -13.42 0.60
CA VAL A 11 7.09 -14.50 1.57
C VAL A 11 7.80 -14.21 2.89
N GLU A 12 9.07 -13.81 2.85
CA GLU A 12 9.83 -13.45 4.05
C GLU A 12 9.18 -12.29 4.80
N ILE A 13 8.73 -11.27 4.06
CA ILE A 13 8.05 -10.12 4.64
C ILE A 13 6.72 -10.52 5.28
N ALA A 14 5.91 -11.35 4.61
CA ALA A 14 4.64 -11.81 5.16
C ALA A 14 4.84 -12.67 6.42
N VAL A 15 5.86 -13.54 6.45
CA VAL A 15 6.21 -14.35 7.64
C VAL A 15 6.63 -13.46 8.80
N GLN A 16 7.51 -12.48 8.54
CA GLN A 16 7.91 -11.52 9.57
C GLN A 16 6.71 -10.71 10.08
N ALA A 17 5.85 -10.25 9.17
CA ALA A 17 4.65 -9.53 9.56
C ALA A 17 3.75 -10.38 10.46
N LYS A 18 3.51 -11.65 10.12
CA LYS A 18 2.66 -12.57 10.90
C LYS A 18 3.18 -12.86 12.30
N ASN A 19 4.50 -12.97 12.50
CA ASN A 19 5.06 -13.23 13.83
C ASN A 19 4.83 -12.07 14.80
N ASP A 20 4.70 -10.86 14.25
CA ASP A 20 4.64 -9.63 15.03
C ASP A 20 3.28 -8.89 14.88
N TYR A 21 2.35 -9.40 14.07
CA TYR A 21 1.04 -8.82 13.73
C TYR A 21 -0.04 -9.90 13.80
N ALA A 22 -1.18 -9.59 14.43
CA ALA A 22 -2.22 -10.59 14.69
C ALA A 22 -2.98 -11.06 13.44
N SER A 23 -2.98 -10.29 12.34
CA SER A 23 -3.69 -10.67 11.10
C SER A 23 -2.81 -11.43 10.11
N GLN A 24 -3.44 -12.29 9.31
CA GLN A 24 -2.77 -13.05 8.25
C GLN A 24 -2.48 -12.13 7.06
N ILE A 25 -1.20 -11.84 6.81
CA ILE A 25 -0.76 -11.17 5.57
C ILE A 25 -0.52 -12.23 4.51
N PHE A 26 -1.18 -12.11 3.35
CA PHE A 26 -1.06 -13.07 2.26
C PHE A 26 0.09 -12.68 1.30
N PRO A 27 1.13 -13.51 1.15
CA PRO A 27 2.17 -13.27 0.17
C PRO A 27 1.77 -13.77 -1.23
N SER A 28 2.26 -13.08 -2.27
CA SER A 28 2.30 -13.59 -3.65
C SER A 28 3.66 -13.27 -4.26
N LEU A 29 4.19 -14.16 -5.11
CA LEU A 29 5.42 -13.90 -5.86
C LEU A 29 5.15 -13.17 -7.19
N LEU A 30 3.89 -12.96 -7.55
CA LEU A 30 3.51 -12.28 -8.78
C LEU A 30 3.94 -10.80 -8.73
N SER A 31 4.18 -10.25 -9.91
CA SER A 31 4.49 -8.83 -10.11
C SER A 31 3.68 -8.31 -11.29
N ILE A 32 3.33 -7.03 -11.26
CA ILE A 32 2.51 -6.40 -12.30
C ILE A 32 3.27 -5.20 -12.85
N ASP A 33 3.53 -5.16 -14.14
CA ASP A 33 4.21 -4.02 -14.76
C ASP A 33 3.31 -2.76 -14.71
N PRO A 34 3.71 -1.70 -13.98
CA PRO A 34 2.91 -0.49 -13.83
C PRO A 34 2.84 0.38 -15.09
N SER A 35 3.64 0.08 -16.12
CA SER A 35 3.61 0.79 -17.41
C SER A 35 2.47 0.33 -18.34
N LEU A 36 1.85 -0.81 -18.03
CA LEU A 36 0.76 -1.38 -18.81
C LEU A 36 -0.52 -0.55 -18.73
N SER A 37 -1.35 -0.64 -19.77
CA SER A 37 -2.69 -0.04 -19.76
C SER A 37 -3.64 -0.84 -18.86
N LEU A 38 -4.71 -0.21 -18.38
CA LEU A 38 -5.69 -0.88 -17.49
C LEU A 38 -6.22 -2.21 -18.07
N PRO A 39 -6.64 -2.30 -19.36
CA PRO A 39 -7.10 -3.57 -19.92
C PRO A 39 -6.05 -4.69 -19.90
N GLN A 40 -4.77 -4.35 -20.05
CA GLN A 40 -3.66 -5.30 -19.99
C GLN A 40 -3.34 -5.71 -18.54
N MET A 41 -3.49 -4.79 -17.58
CA MET A 41 -3.26 -5.07 -16.16
C MET A 41 -4.40 -5.89 -15.52
N THR A 42 -5.64 -5.68 -15.92
CA THR A 42 -6.82 -6.34 -15.33
C THR A 42 -6.65 -7.85 -15.14
N PRO A 43 -6.29 -8.66 -16.17
CA PRO A 43 -6.12 -10.10 -15.98
C PRO A 43 -4.98 -10.45 -14.99
N LEU A 44 -3.90 -9.66 -14.97
CA LEU A 44 -2.79 -9.85 -14.04
C LEU A 44 -3.21 -9.56 -12.59
N VAL A 45 -4.00 -8.50 -12.39
CA VAL A 45 -4.56 -8.13 -11.08
C VAL A 45 -5.54 -9.19 -10.59
N ILE A 46 -6.39 -9.73 -11.47
CA ILE A 46 -7.32 -10.81 -11.12
C ILE A 46 -6.55 -12.05 -10.70
N ASN A 47 -5.53 -12.45 -11.48
CA ASN A 47 -4.67 -13.58 -11.14
C ASN A 47 -3.97 -13.39 -9.79
N LEU A 48 -3.46 -12.17 -9.52
CA LEU A 48 -2.89 -11.81 -8.21
C LEU A 48 -3.90 -12.01 -7.07
N CYS A 49 -5.13 -11.54 -7.24
CA CYS A 49 -6.18 -11.68 -6.23
C CYS A 49 -6.51 -13.16 -5.97
N LYS A 50 -6.61 -13.98 -7.02
CA LYS A 50 -6.88 -15.42 -6.91
C LYS A 50 -5.73 -16.21 -6.28
N ASP A 51 -4.49 -15.79 -6.53
CA ASP A 51 -3.31 -16.41 -5.92
C ASP A 51 -3.27 -16.16 -4.40
N MET A 52 -3.49 -14.90 -3.99
CA MET A 52 -3.48 -14.47 -2.58
C MET A 52 -4.67 -15.00 -1.79
N PHE A 53 -5.89 -14.85 -2.31
CA PHE A 53 -7.13 -15.13 -1.58
C PHE A 53 -7.78 -16.40 -2.11
N LYS A 54 -7.59 -17.52 -1.40
CA LYS A 54 -8.08 -18.84 -1.84
C LYS A 54 -9.60 -18.89 -2.02
N THR A 55 -10.36 -18.09 -1.27
CA THR A 55 -11.81 -17.91 -1.44
C THR A 55 -12.20 -17.43 -2.83
N TRP A 56 -11.34 -16.68 -3.52
CA TRP A 56 -11.61 -16.12 -4.84
C TRP A 56 -11.08 -16.96 -5.99
N SER A 57 -10.30 -18.01 -5.71
CA SER A 57 -9.66 -18.85 -6.72
C SER A 57 -10.63 -19.56 -7.67
N SER A 58 -11.83 -19.90 -7.18
CA SER A 58 -12.88 -20.56 -7.95
C SER A 58 -13.81 -19.60 -8.70
N LEU A 59 -13.70 -18.29 -8.48
CA LEU A 59 -14.56 -17.30 -9.11
C LEU A 59 -14.18 -17.08 -10.58
N GLY A 60 -15.18 -16.82 -11.42
CA GLY A 60 -14.95 -16.40 -12.81
C GLY A 60 -14.35 -15.00 -12.89
N ASP A 61 -13.58 -14.71 -13.93
CA ASP A 61 -12.95 -13.39 -14.11
C ASP A 61 -13.99 -12.25 -14.24
N SER A 62 -15.19 -12.56 -14.73
CA SER A 62 -16.33 -11.63 -14.82
C SER A 62 -16.85 -11.16 -13.45
N CYS A 63 -16.51 -11.84 -12.36
CA CYS A 63 -16.84 -11.44 -11.00
C CYS A 63 -15.97 -10.28 -10.50
N PHE A 64 -14.88 -9.95 -11.21
CA PHE A 64 -13.92 -8.94 -10.80
C PHE A 64 -14.08 -7.68 -11.65
N LYS A 65 -14.12 -6.53 -10.98
CA LYS A 65 -14.07 -5.22 -11.62
C LYS A 65 -12.84 -4.48 -11.12
N VAL A 66 -11.93 -4.13 -12.04
CA VAL A 66 -10.69 -3.40 -11.74
C VAL A 66 -10.80 -1.97 -12.27
N GLU A 67 -10.59 -1.00 -11.40
CA GLU A 67 -10.71 0.43 -11.72
C GLU A 67 -9.48 1.19 -11.22
N LYS A 68 -8.97 2.15 -11.99
CA LYS A 68 -7.86 2.98 -11.54
C LYS A 68 -8.36 4.09 -10.61
N ILE A 69 -7.73 4.24 -9.45
CA ILE A 69 -7.99 5.34 -8.54
C ILE A 69 -7.03 6.49 -8.89
N SER A 70 -7.57 7.68 -9.17
CA SER A 70 -6.81 8.91 -9.41
C SER A 70 -6.37 9.55 -8.09
N GLY A 71 -5.21 10.22 -8.09
CA GLY A 71 -4.75 11.03 -6.93
C GLY A 71 -3.32 10.73 -6.44
N GLY A 72 -2.69 9.66 -6.92
CA GLY A 72 -1.28 9.37 -6.62
C GLY A 72 -0.35 9.91 -7.71
N ILE A 73 0.72 10.62 -7.32
CA ILE A 73 1.78 11.06 -8.25
C ILE A 73 2.77 9.90 -8.49
N THR A 74 3.13 9.16 -7.44
CA THR A 74 4.26 8.21 -7.44
C THR A 74 3.86 6.73 -7.42
N ASN A 75 2.63 6.39 -7.06
CA ASN A 75 2.15 5.00 -6.99
C ASN A 75 0.89 4.84 -7.82
N LEU A 76 0.74 3.67 -8.46
CA LEU A 76 -0.49 3.30 -9.15
C LEU A 76 -1.42 2.60 -8.15
N LEU A 77 -2.63 3.14 -8.01
CA LEU A 77 -3.67 2.57 -7.15
C LEU A 77 -4.79 2.01 -8.02
N LEU A 78 -5.14 0.75 -7.79
CA LEU A 78 -6.25 0.05 -8.43
C LEU A 78 -7.26 -0.38 -7.38
N LYS A 79 -8.53 -0.08 -7.61
CA LYS A 79 -9.67 -0.61 -6.88
C LYS A 79 -10.08 -1.93 -7.52
N VAL A 80 -10.24 -2.98 -6.73
CA VAL A 80 -10.81 -4.25 -7.20
C VAL A 80 -12.09 -4.51 -6.42
N SER A 81 -13.19 -4.69 -7.14
CA SER A 81 -14.48 -5.09 -6.56
C SER A 81 -14.76 -6.53 -6.98
N VAL A 82 -15.07 -7.40 -6.02
CA VAL A 82 -15.28 -8.84 -6.24
C VAL A 82 -16.72 -9.20 -5.86
N LYS A 83 -17.48 -9.71 -6.84
CA LYS A 83 -18.85 -10.15 -6.64
C LYS A 83 -18.93 -11.62 -6.26
N GLN A 84 -19.55 -11.92 -5.12
CA GLN A 84 -19.78 -13.28 -4.64
C GLN A 84 -21.30 -13.57 -4.56
N GLY A 85 -21.92 -13.85 -5.69
CA GLY A 85 -23.38 -14.07 -5.75
C GLY A 85 -24.18 -12.81 -5.37
N ASP A 86 -25.15 -12.96 -4.47
CA ASP A 86 -26.02 -11.87 -3.99
C ASP A 86 -25.46 -11.09 -2.78
N SER A 87 -24.22 -11.37 -2.36
CA SER A 87 -23.60 -10.68 -1.22
C SER A 87 -23.12 -9.27 -1.59
N ILE A 88 -22.79 -8.49 -0.55
CA ILE A 88 -22.06 -7.23 -0.72
C ILE A 88 -20.72 -7.53 -1.39
N ASP A 89 -20.35 -6.72 -2.39
CA ASP A 89 -19.07 -6.81 -3.09
C ASP A 89 -17.91 -6.62 -2.09
N ASP A 90 -16.93 -7.53 -2.11
CA ASP A 90 -15.66 -7.30 -1.42
C ASP A 90 -14.85 -6.27 -2.21
N ILE A 91 -14.34 -5.24 -1.53
CA ILE A 91 -13.58 -4.18 -2.17
C ILE A 91 -12.20 -4.07 -1.53
N ILE A 92 -11.17 -4.19 -2.37
CA ILE A 92 -9.77 -4.05 -1.98
C ILE A 92 -9.07 -3.00 -2.85
N THR A 93 -7.93 -2.54 -2.37
CA THR A 93 -7.02 -1.65 -3.09
C THR A 93 -5.70 -2.36 -3.35
N VAL A 94 -5.27 -2.38 -4.61
CA VAL A 94 -3.95 -2.85 -5.03
C VAL A 94 -3.07 -1.62 -5.27
N ARG A 95 -2.01 -1.47 -4.47
CA ARG A 95 -1.02 -0.40 -4.61
C ARG A 95 0.24 -0.97 -5.22
N LEU A 96 0.52 -0.55 -6.46
CA LEU A 96 1.77 -0.84 -7.14
C LEU A 96 2.78 0.28 -6.89
N TYR A 97 4.01 -0.09 -6.55
CA TYR A 97 5.09 0.86 -6.36
C TYR A 97 5.60 1.36 -7.71
N GLY A 98 5.72 2.68 -7.86
CA GLY A 98 6.27 3.27 -9.07
C GLY A 98 7.77 2.98 -9.26
N PRO A 99 8.26 2.96 -10.51
CA PRO A 99 9.67 2.71 -10.81
C PRO A 99 10.58 3.75 -10.14
N ASN A 100 11.82 3.35 -9.82
CA ASN A 100 12.89 4.21 -9.27
C ASN A 100 12.64 4.85 -7.89
N THR A 101 11.56 4.49 -7.19
CA THR A 101 11.26 5.00 -5.85
C THR A 101 12.14 4.40 -4.76
N GLU A 102 12.77 3.25 -5.03
CA GLU A 102 13.62 2.46 -4.12
C GLU A 102 14.89 3.19 -3.70
N HIS A 103 15.34 4.14 -4.52
CA HIS A 103 16.52 4.95 -4.21
C HIS A 103 16.24 6.03 -3.17
N ILE A 104 14.97 6.41 -2.97
CA ILE A 104 14.57 7.47 -2.04
C ILE A 104 13.79 6.88 -0.85
N ILE A 105 12.98 5.85 -1.09
CA ILE A 105 12.10 5.24 -0.09
C ILE A 105 12.67 3.90 0.36
N ASP A 106 12.98 3.77 1.65
CA ASP A 106 13.26 2.49 2.29
C ASP A 106 11.96 1.70 2.47
N ARG A 107 11.75 0.71 1.60
CA ARG A 107 10.52 -0.09 1.57
C ARG A 107 10.40 -1.03 2.74
N PHE A 108 11.52 -1.54 3.27
CA PHE A 108 11.48 -2.37 4.47
C PHE A 108 10.96 -1.55 5.66
N ARG A 109 11.49 -0.34 5.82
CA ARG A 109 11.02 0.59 6.85
C ARG A 109 9.57 1.01 6.64
N GLU A 110 9.13 1.28 5.40
CA GLU A 110 7.74 1.60 5.09
C GLU A 110 6.80 0.45 5.47
N LEU A 111 7.11 -0.79 5.08
CA LEU A 111 6.29 -1.96 5.38
C LEU A 111 6.24 -2.26 6.89
N GLN A 112 7.36 -2.10 7.59
CA GLN A 112 7.38 -2.18 9.05
C GLN A 112 6.48 -1.12 9.69
N ALA A 113 6.54 0.13 9.23
CA ALA A 113 5.67 1.19 9.75
C ALA A 113 4.18 0.94 9.43
N ILE A 114 3.85 0.54 8.20
CA ILE A 114 2.46 0.24 7.76
C ILE A 114 1.80 -0.75 8.71
N LYS A 115 2.52 -1.79 9.12
CA LYS A 115 2.03 -2.80 10.05
C LYS A 115 1.49 -2.17 11.36
N TYR A 116 2.28 -1.34 12.04
CA TYR A 116 1.88 -0.74 13.32
C TYR A 116 0.83 0.36 13.14
N ILE A 117 0.94 1.15 12.07
CA ILE A 117 0.01 2.23 11.74
C ILE A 117 -1.39 1.66 11.49
N THR A 118 -1.49 0.59 10.70
CA THR A 118 -2.77 -0.05 10.39
C THR A 118 -3.39 -0.75 11.60
N ALA A 119 -2.58 -1.44 12.43
CA ALA A 119 -3.04 -1.97 13.72
C ALA A 119 -3.60 -0.89 14.66
N ALA A 120 -3.01 0.31 14.64
CA ALA A 120 -3.48 1.44 15.43
C ALA A 120 -4.75 2.11 14.87
N GLY A 121 -5.36 1.55 13.82
CA GLY A 121 -6.57 2.07 13.19
C GLY A 121 -6.34 3.23 12.24
N PHE A 122 -5.10 3.44 11.79
CA PHE A 122 -4.75 4.47 10.83
C PHE A 122 -4.51 3.87 9.45
N GLY A 123 -5.13 4.48 8.43
CA GLY A 123 -4.99 4.02 7.05
C GLY A 123 -5.71 2.70 6.79
N ALA A 124 -5.45 2.12 5.62
CA ALA A 124 -6.12 0.92 5.13
C ALA A 124 -5.43 -0.33 5.68
N GLU A 125 -6.22 -1.29 6.14
CA GLU A 125 -5.71 -2.56 6.66
C GLU A 125 -4.82 -3.24 5.62
N TRP A 126 -3.66 -3.73 6.06
CA TRP A 126 -2.75 -4.46 5.19
C TRP A 126 -3.22 -5.91 5.05
N LEU A 127 -3.56 -6.32 3.83
CA LEU A 127 -4.10 -7.66 3.55
C LEU A 127 -3.06 -8.58 2.90
N GLY A 128 -2.18 -8.04 2.06
CA GLY A 128 -1.23 -8.85 1.33
C GLY A 128 -0.05 -8.08 0.76
N ILE A 129 0.98 -8.81 0.34
CA ILE A 129 2.20 -8.28 -0.26
C ILE A 129 2.58 -9.10 -1.48
N PHE A 130 3.02 -8.42 -2.54
CA PHE A 130 3.49 -9.04 -3.76
C PHE A 130 4.78 -8.41 -4.26
N GLY A 131 5.36 -8.96 -5.33
CA GLY A 131 6.73 -8.65 -5.75
C GLY A 131 7.03 -7.16 -5.88
N ASN A 132 6.05 -6.36 -6.30
CA ASN A 132 6.20 -4.92 -6.47
C ASN A 132 5.04 -4.07 -5.90
N GLY A 133 4.40 -4.53 -4.83
CA GLY A 133 3.31 -3.78 -4.21
C GLY A 133 2.68 -4.43 -2.99
N ILE A 134 1.57 -3.83 -2.54
CA ILE A 134 0.75 -4.34 -1.44
C ILE A 134 -0.74 -4.32 -1.80
N VAL A 135 -1.49 -5.19 -1.15
CA VAL A 135 -2.94 -5.23 -1.17
C VAL A 135 -3.46 -4.76 0.19
N GLN A 136 -4.42 -3.84 0.16
CA GLN A 136 -5.01 -3.24 1.34
C GLN A 136 -6.53 -3.27 1.27
N SER A 137 -7.21 -3.12 2.41
CA SER A 137 -8.65 -2.90 2.41
C SER A 137 -9.02 -1.59 1.69
N PHE A 138 -10.22 -1.52 1.15
CA PHE A 138 -10.70 -0.27 0.55
C PHE A 138 -11.28 0.65 1.62
N ILE A 139 -10.74 1.86 1.73
CA ILE A 139 -11.35 2.91 2.55
C ILE A 139 -12.35 3.65 1.69
N ASN A 140 -13.63 3.47 2.00
CA ASN A 140 -14.70 4.25 1.39
C ASN A 140 -14.78 5.64 2.03
N ALA A 141 -13.90 6.55 1.61
CA ALA A 141 -13.84 7.92 2.10
C ALA A 141 -13.67 8.94 0.97
N HIS A 142 -13.98 10.19 1.28
CA HIS A 142 -13.79 11.32 0.38
C HIS A 142 -12.53 12.08 0.81
N THR A 143 -11.66 12.37 -0.15
CA THR A 143 -10.45 13.18 0.10
C THR A 143 -10.84 14.64 0.32
N LEU A 144 -10.29 15.26 1.35
CA LEU A 144 -10.48 16.68 1.61
C LEU A 144 -9.83 17.52 0.51
N ALA A 145 -10.53 18.58 0.11
CA ALA A 145 -10.01 19.61 -0.78
C ALA A 145 -9.24 20.67 0.03
N PRO A 146 -8.32 21.43 -0.61
CA PRO A 146 -7.63 22.54 0.05
C PRO A 146 -8.56 23.60 0.67
N SER A 147 -9.77 23.78 0.12
CA SER A 147 -10.80 24.65 0.68
C SER A 147 -11.28 24.21 2.05
N ASP A 148 -11.38 22.89 2.27
CA ASP A 148 -11.91 22.31 3.50
C ASP A 148 -10.97 22.59 4.68
N MET A 149 -9.66 22.72 4.41
CA MET A 149 -8.63 23.06 5.41
C MET A 149 -8.79 24.46 6.00
N ARG A 150 -9.70 25.29 5.47
CA ARG A 150 -10.05 26.59 6.06
C ARG A 150 -11.12 26.49 7.13
N GLU A 151 -11.84 25.37 7.25
CA GLU A 151 -12.89 25.19 8.25
C GLU A 151 -12.27 24.87 9.63
N PRO A 152 -12.40 25.75 10.65
CA PRO A 152 -11.73 25.55 11.94
C PRO A 152 -12.16 24.27 12.66
N LYS A 153 -13.43 23.87 12.51
CA LYS A 153 -13.97 22.64 13.09
C LYS A 153 -13.32 21.40 12.48
N LEU A 154 -13.07 21.40 11.18
CA LEU A 154 -12.40 20.30 10.49
C LEU A 154 -10.91 20.24 10.86
N VAL A 155 -10.22 21.38 10.88
CA VAL A 155 -8.83 21.48 11.31
C VAL A 155 -8.65 20.96 12.74
N ALA A 156 -9.57 21.29 13.65
CA ALA A 156 -9.54 20.77 15.02
C ALA A 156 -9.69 19.23 15.05
N LYS A 157 -10.51 18.64 14.18
CA LYS A 157 -10.62 17.17 14.05
C LYS A 157 -9.33 16.55 13.51
N ILE A 158 -8.70 17.17 12.50
CA ILE A 158 -7.42 16.74 11.94
C ILE A 158 -6.34 16.77 13.03
N ALA A 159 -6.24 17.86 13.79
CA ALA A 159 -5.27 17.98 14.88
C ALA A 159 -5.44 16.89 15.95
N LYS A 160 -6.68 16.55 16.32
CA LYS A 160 -6.96 15.43 17.24
C LYS A 160 -6.52 14.09 16.69
N GLN A 161 -6.73 13.83 15.40
CA GLN A 161 -6.25 12.58 14.78
C GLN A 161 -4.73 12.54 14.66
N LEU A 162 -4.09 13.67 14.36
CA LEU A 162 -2.64 13.79 14.30
C LEU A 162 -1.99 13.57 15.67
N GLN A 163 -2.60 14.09 16.74
CA GLN A 163 -2.16 13.82 18.11
C GLN A 163 -2.16 12.31 18.42
N LYS A 164 -3.24 11.61 18.07
CA LYS A 164 -3.32 10.15 18.24
C LYS A 164 -2.28 9.43 17.39
N PHE A 165 -2.08 9.87 16.15
CA PHE A 165 -1.08 9.32 15.24
C PHE A 165 0.34 9.48 15.78
N HIS A 166 0.69 10.63 16.36
CA HIS A 166 1.98 10.85 17.00
C HIS A 166 2.23 9.96 18.22
N GLY A 167 1.17 9.45 18.85
CA GLY A 167 1.26 8.49 19.95
C GLY A 167 1.41 7.03 19.52
N VAL A 168 1.42 6.74 18.21
CA VAL A 168 1.60 5.36 17.71
C VAL A 168 3.05 4.94 17.90
N GLU A 169 3.24 3.91 18.72
CA GLU A 169 4.56 3.32 18.95
C GLU A 169 4.97 2.39 17.82
N ILE A 170 5.95 2.83 17.04
CA ILE A 170 6.60 2.03 16.00
C ILE A 170 7.97 1.58 16.51
N PRO A 171 8.22 0.27 16.66
CA PRO A 171 9.54 -0.27 17.00
C PRO A 171 10.61 0.09 15.97
N GLY A 172 11.83 0.35 16.45
CA GLY A 172 12.97 0.76 15.63
C GLY A 172 13.56 2.09 16.09
N SER A 173 14.51 2.61 15.30
CA SER A 173 15.17 3.89 15.61
C SER A 173 14.16 5.04 15.61
N LYS A 174 14.20 5.84 16.67
CA LYS A 174 13.43 7.10 16.80
C LYS A 174 14.21 8.30 16.27
N GLU A 175 15.41 8.09 15.71
CA GLU A 175 16.21 9.17 15.15
C GLU A 175 15.51 9.80 13.94
N PRO A 176 15.48 11.14 13.86
CA PRO A 176 14.85 11.85 12.76
C PRO A 176 15.62 11.57 11.45
N GLN A 177 14.93 10.98 10.48
CA GLN A 177 15.53 10.60 9.19
C GLN A 177 15.44 11.71 8.12
N LEU A 178 14.70 12.79 8.38
CA LEU A 178 14.48 13.87 7.43
C LEU A 178 15.77 14.43 6.84
N TRP A 179 16.77 14.71 7.69
CA TRP A 179 18.04 15.25 7.23
C TRP A 179 18.81 14.24 6.37
N ASN A 180 18.78 12.95 6.73
CA ASN A 180 19.41 11.89 5.95
C ASN A 180 18.77 11.81 4.55
N ASP A 181 17.44 11.88 4.47
CA ASP A 181 16.68 11.83 3.23
C ASP A 181 16.97 13.05 2.34
N ILE A 182 17.00 14.26 2.92
CA ILE A 182 17.37 15.50 2.22
C ILE A 182 18.79 15.39 1.66
N TRP A 183 19.77 15.00 2.47
CA TRP A 183 21.16 14.89 2.01
C TRP A 183 21.34 13.82 0.94
N LYS A 184 20.65 12.69 1.06
CA LYS A 184 20.64 11.63 0.05
C LYS A 184 20.10 12.14 -1.29
N PHE A 185 19.03 12.92 -1.26
CA PHE A 185 18.47 13.54 -2.45
C PHE A 185 19.44 14.54 -3.08
N LEU A 186 19.99 15.48 -2.29
CA LEU A 186 20.92 16.51 -2.79
C LEU A 186 22.18 15.89 -3.41
N ARG A 187 22.79 14.89 -2.76
CA ARG A 187 23.97 14.19 -3.31
C ARG A 187 23.73 13.50 -4.63
N LYS A 188 22.50 13.10 -4.94
CA LYS A 188 22.17 12.38 -6.17
C LYS A 188 21.90 13.32 -7.36
N HIS A 189 21.48 14.54 -7.08
CA HIS A 189 20.98 15.48 -8.10
C HIS A 189 21.83 16.73 -8.29
N LEU A 190 22.72 17.05 -7.34
CA LEU A 190 23.58 18.24 -7.39
C LEU A 190 25.08 17.93 -7.51
N PHE A 191 25.47 16.67 -7.37
CA PHE A 191 26.87 16.21 -7.44
C PHE A 191 27.00 14.98 -8.32
#